data_AF-C4V7M6-F1
#
_entry.id   AF-C4V7M6-F1
#
_cell.length_a   1.000
_cell.length_b   1.000
_cell.length_c   1.000
_cell.angle_alpha   90.00
_cell.angle_beta   90.00
_cell.angle_gamma   90.00
#
_symmetry.space_group_name_H-M   'P 1'
#
loop_
_entity.id
_entity.type
_entity.pdbx_description
1 polymer ?
#
loop_
_entity_poly.entity_id
_entity_poly.type
_entity_poly.pdbx_seq_one_letter_code
_entity_poly.pdbx_strand_id
1 'polypeptide(L)'
;MKNYKVFKNKYILIEDIKGTHQPFHKEYTKPPQLSLNSKPLGCPFQENKKFKPSSKKRGPKSGFCEVCYNKFTDYDLHVREYEHREFARDSNNYKKIDHFISTTKFSSDEECEISSSPLGRFTSSAQVCDFEPVYDRILHLSRISTDNSENLNDVVNIKEWLKSLE
;
A
#
# COMPACT_ATOMS: atom_id res chain seq x y z
N MET A 1 -12.80 -2.87 43.27
CA MET A 1 -12.50 -4.19 42.66
C MET A 1 -11.83 -3.94 41.31
N LYS A 2 -10.67 -4.55 41.04
CA LYS A 2 -10.05 -4.47 39.71
C LYS A 2 -10.92 -5.28 38.74
N ASN A 3 -11.33 -4.69 37.62
CA ASN A 3 -12.08 -5.38 36.58
C ASN A 3 -11.12 -6.26 35.79
N TYR A 4 -11.11 -7.57 36.06
CA TYR A 4 -10.30 -8.52 35.31
C TYR A 4 -11.06 -8.95 34.05
N LYS A 5 -10.38 -8.93 32.91
CA LYS A 5 -10.88 -9.49 31.66
C LYS A 5 -10.22 -10.83 31.39
N VAL A 6 -11.03 -11.87 31.19
CA VAL A 6 -10.57 -13.20 30.81
C VAL A 6 -10.81 -13.39 29.31
N PHE A 7 -9.73 -13.57 28.55
CA PHE A 7 -9.79 -13.82 27.10
C PHE A 7 -10.08 -15.29 26.83
N LYS A 8 -11.03 -15.58 25.93
CA LYS A 8 -11.43 -16.97 25.60
C LYS A 8 -10.67 -17.51 24.39
N ASN A 9 -10.31 -16.64 23.46
CA ASN A 9 -9.61 -17.01 22.23
C ASN A 9 -8.16 -16.53 22.26
N LYS A 10 -7.38 -16.94 21.24
CA LYS A 10 -6.05 -16.36 20.99
C LYS A 10 -6.18 -14.85 20.83
N TYR A 11 -5.36 -14.09 21.55
CA TYR A 11 -5.50 -12.64 21.63
C TYR A 11 -4.15 -11.94 21.52
N ILE A 12 -4.22 -10.66 21.16
CA ILE A 12 -3.12 -9.70 21.30
C ILE A 12 -3.63 -8.62 22.24
N LEU A 13 -2.91 -8.37 23.32
CA LEU A 13 -3.13 -7.27 24.26
C LEU A 13 -1.96 -6.32 24.12
N ILE A 14 -2.25 -5.04 23.92
CA ILE A 14 -1.25 -3.97 23.86
C ILE A 14 -1.58 -2.99 24.98
N GLU A 15 -0.58 -2.76 25.82
CA GLU A 15 -0.65 -1.82 26.93
C GLU A 15 0.62 -0.98 26.96
N ASP A 16 0.47 0.23 27.49
CA ASP A 16 1.60 1.10 27.74
C ASP A 16 2.36 0.60 28.97
N ILE A 17 3.69 0.57 28.89
CA ILE A 17 4.59 0.13 29.97
C ILE A 17 4.37 0.98 31.23
N LYS A 18 4.06 2.28 31.06
CA LYS A 18 3.79 3.18 32.18
C LYS A 18 2.35 3.09 32.69
N GLY A 19 1.48 2.36 31.99
CA GLY A 19 0.06 2.26 32.33
C GLY A 19 -0.71 3.59 32.24
N THR A 20 -0.22 4.55 31.45
CA THR A 20 -0.86 5.87 31.33
C THR A 20 -2.07 5.87 30.39
N HIS A 21 -2.12 4.90 29.48
CA HIS A 21 -3.16 4.77 28.47
C HIS A 21 -4.00 3.51 28.71
N GLN A 22 -5.26 3.56 28.29
CA GLN A 22 -6.14 2.41 28.34
C GLN A 22 -5.62 1.28 27.43
N PRO A 23 -5.41 0.06 27.96
CA PRO A 23 -5.03 -1.08 27.13
C PRO A 23 -6.10 -1.42 26.09
N PHE A 24 -5.68 -1.85 24.91
CA PHE A 24 -6.58 -2.35 23.88
C PHE A 24 -6.14 -3.74 23.41
N HIS A 25 -7.10 -4.52 22.93
CA HIS A 25 -6.84 -5.92 22.57
C HIS A 25 -7.68 -6.35 21.38
N LYS A 26 -7.20 -7.40 20.70
CA LYS A 26 -7.92 -8.09 19.64
C LYS A 26 -7.94 -9.58 19.93
N GLU A 27 -9.13 -10.15 20.06
CA GLU A 27 -9.35 -11.60 20.08
C GLU A 27 -9.60 -12.11 18.66
N TYR A 28 -8.96 -13.22 18.32
CA TYR A 28 -9.05 -13.86 17.02
C TYR A 28 -9.79 -15.18 17.11
N THR A 29 -10.95 -15.29 16.47
CA THR A 29 -11.60 -16.58 16.22
C THR A 29 -10.78 -17.44 15.26
N LYS A 30 -10.20 -16.80 14.24
CA LYS A 30 -9.25 -17.39 13.30
C LYS A 30 -8.04 -16.45 13.20
N PRO A 31 -6.88 -16.82 13.76
CA PRO A 31 -5.68 -15.99 13.63
C PRO A 31 -5.29 -15.89 12.15
N PRO A 32 -4.63 -14.78 11.74
CA PRO A 32 -4.14 -14.65 10.37
C PRO A 32 -3.18 -15.80 10.06
N GLN A 33 -3.40 -16.47 8.93
CA GLN A 33 -2.54 -17.55 8.45
C GLN A 33 -1.94 -17.13 7.11
N LEU A 34 -0.64 -17.39 6.95
CA LEU A 34 0.07 -17.09 5.72
C LEU A 34 -0.20 -18.19 4.70
N SER A 35 -0.86 -17.84 3.60
CA SER A 35 -1.09 -18.73 2.46
C SER A 35 0.00 -18.55 1.40
N LEU A 36 0.91 -19.51 1.32
CA LEU A 36 1.96 -19.53 0.28
C LEU A 36 1.40 -19.85 -1.12
N ASN A 37 0.19 -20.39 -1.20
CA ASN A 37 -0.51 -20.73 -2.44
C ASN A 37 -1.42 -19.59 -2.93
N SER A 38 -1.27 -18.38 -2.38
CA SER A 38 -2.07 -17.24 -2.82
C SER A 38 -1.70 -16.85 -4.26
N LYS A 39 -2.67 -16.31 -5.00
CA LYS A 39 -2.41 -15.86 -6.38
C LYS A 39 -1.37 -14.73 -6.37
N PRO A 40 -0.49 -14.65 -7.39
CA PRO A 40 0.41 -13.51 -7.54
C PRO A 40 -0.35 -12.18 -7.44
N LEU A 41 0.23 -11.21 -6.74
CA LEU A 41 -0.37 -9.89 -6.46
C LEU A 41 -1.64 -9.91 -5.57
N GLY A 42 -1.96 -11.05 -4.95
CA GLY A 42 -3.00 -11.17 -3.93
C GLY A 42 -2.49 -10.94 -2.50
N CYS A 43 -3.40 -10.69 -1.55
CA CYS A 43 -3.04 -10.66 -0.13
C CYS A 43 -2.83 -12.10 0.39
N PRO A 44 -1.65 -12.46 0.92
CA PRO A 44 -1.35 -13.82 1.36
C PRO A 44 -2.08 -14.21 2.66
N PHE A 45 -2.73 -13.27 3.35
CA PHE A 45 -3.57 -13.51 4.52
C PHE A 45 -5.06 -13.65 4.17
N GLN A 46 -5.42 -13.58 2.89
CA GLN A 46 -6.79 -13.74 2.41
C GLN A 46 -6.89 -14.99 1.56
N GLU A 47 -7.47 -16.04 2.14
CA GLU A 47 -7.80 -17.24 1.38
C GLU A 47 -8.85 -16.92 0.31
N ASN A 48 -8.51 -17.12 -0.96
CA ASN A 48 -9.44 -17.22 -2.09
C ASN A 48 -10.34 -16.00 -2.37
N LYS A 49 -10.06 -14.83 -1.80
CA LYS A 49 -10.83 -13.63 -2.08
C LYS A 49 -10.40 -13.03 -3.42
N LYS A 50 -11.12 -13.37 -4.48
CA LYS A 50 -10.98 -12.71 -5.79
C LYS A 50 -11.23 -11.21 -5.56
N PHE A 51 -10.29 -10.35 -6.00
CA PHE A 51 -10.53 -8.91 -6.09
C PHE A 51 -11.71 -8.68 -7.04
N LYS A 52 -12.91 -8.58 -6.48
CA LYS A 52 -14.08 -8.18 -7.26
C LYS A 52 -14.03 -6.65 -7.34
N PRO A 53 -13.93 -6.03 -8.53
CA PRO A 53 -14.12 -4.60 -8.63
C PRO A 53 -15.48 -4.28 -8.01
N SER A 54 -15.52 -3.36 -7.04
CA SER A 54 -16.74 -3.07 -6.30
C SER A 54 -17.73 -2.36 -7.24
N SER A 55 -18.61 -3.11 -7.90
CA SER A 55 -19.72 -2.56 -8.69
C SER A 55 -20.87 -2.04 -7.82
N LYS A 56 -20.78 -2.20 -6.49
CA LYS A 56 -21.76 -1.63 -5.56
C LYS A 56 -21.58 -0.11 -5.53
N LYS A 57 -22.67 0.61 -5.81
CA LYS A 57 -22.82 2.04 -5.53
C LYS A 57 -22.32 2.28 -4.11
N ARG A 58 -21.18 2.96 -3.99
CA ARG A 58 -20.57 3.25 -2.69
C ARG A 58 -21.59 4.08 -1.92
N GLY A 59 -21.99 3.62 -0.74
CA GLY A 59 -22.88 4.39 0.13
C GLY A 59 -22.26 5.75 0.48
N PRO A 60 -23.04 6.65 1.11
CA PRO A 60 -22.53 7.94 1.57
C PRO A 60 -21.28 7.72 2.42
N LYS A 61 -20.23 8.49 2.12
CA LYS A 61 -18.94 8.38 2.80
C LYS A 61 -19.03 9.17 4.10
N SER A 62 -19.07 8.49 5.23
CA SER A 62 -18.94 9.12 6.54
C SER A 62 -17.47 9.32 6.91
N GLY A 63 -17.21 10.29 7.78
CA GLY A 63 -15.85 10.63 8.18
C GLY A 63 -15.80 11.69 9.27
N PHE A 64 -14.59 12.20 9.51
CA PHE A 64 -14.34 13.32 10.39
C PHE A 64 -13.66 14.42 9.57
N CYS A 65 -14.15 15.65 9.69
CA CYS A 65 -13.58 16.80 9.01
C CYS A 65 -12.59 17.49 9.95
N GLU A 66 -11.33 17.58 9.53
CA GLU A 66 -10.27 18.24 10.30
C GLU A 66 -10.40 19.77 10.29
N VAL A 67 -11.10 20.32 9.29
CA VAL A 67 -11.36 21.76 9.18
C VAL A 67 -12.47 22.19 10.15
N CYS A 68 -13.58 21.45 10.13
CA CYS A 68 -14.77 21.77 10.94
C CYS A 68 -14.75 21.10 12.33
N TYR A 69 -13.76 20.24 12.60
CA TYR A 69 -13.64 19.44 13.82
C TYR A 69 -14.91 18.64 14.18
N ASN A 70 -15.65 18.21 13.17
CA ASN A 70 -16.93 17.51 13.33
C ASN A 70 -16.97 16.17 12.57
N LYS A 71 -17.83 15.25 13.02
CA LYS A 71 -18.13 14.01 12.29
C LYS A 71 -19.25 14.27 11.30
N PHE A 72 -19.11 13.78 10.08
CA PHE A 72 -20.14 13.85 9.04
C PHE A 72 -20.55 12.46 8.59
N THR A 73 -21.80 12.32 8.15
CA THR A 73 -22.37 11.07 7.62
C THR A 73 -22.23 10.96 6.11
N ASP A 74 -22.28 12.10 5.42
CA ASP A 74 -22.17 12.21 3.97
C ASP A 74 -21.21 13.34 3.59
N TYR A 75 -20.09 12.95 2.97
CA TYR A 75 -19.07 13.87 2.48
C TYR A 75 -19.64 14.93 1.52
N ASP A 76 -20.49 14.53 0.57
CA ASP A 76 -20.94 15.43 -0.49
C ASP A 76 -21.91 16.49 0.03
N LEU A 77 -22.62 16.19 1.13
CA LEU A 77 -23.42 17.17 1.85
C LEU A 77 -22.55 18.06 2.71
N HIS A 78 -21.62 17.49 3.48
CA HIS A 78 -20.77 18.23 4.42
C HIS A 78 -19.95 19.33 3.73
N VAL A 79 -19.33 19.06 2.59
CA VAL A 79 -18.52 20.07 1.87
C VAL A 79 -19.36 21.24 1.34
N ARG A 80 -20.69 21.09 1.28
CA ARG A 80 -21.62 22.14 0.85
C ARG A 80 -22.19 22.93 2.03
N GLU A 81 -21.97 22.47 3.26
CA GLU A 81 -22.39 23.17 4.46
C GLU A 81 -21.68 24.53 4.57
N TYR A 82 -22.35 25.46 5.24
CA TYR A 82 -21.89 26.84 5.34
C TYR A 82 -20.50 26.95 5.97
N GLU A 83 -20.27 26.28 7.10
CA GLU A 83 -19.00 26.36 7.85
C GLU A 83 -17.80 25.92 7.00
N HIS A 84 -17.92 24.78 6.31
CA HIS A 84 -16.87 24.26 5.44
C HIS A 84 -16.60 25.20 4.26
N ARG A 85 -17.67 25.75 3.67
CA ARG A 85 -17.56 26.67 2.52
C ARG A 85 -16.91 28.00 2.89
N GLU A 86 -17.23 28.56 4.04
CA GLU A 86 -16.63 29.81 4.49
C GLU A 86 -15.15 29.62 4.79
N PHE A 87 -14.77 28.50 5.41
CA PHE A 87 -13.34 28.17 5.56
C PHE A 87 -12.65 28.01 4.21
N ALA A 88 -13.26 27.31 3.26
CA ALA A 88 -12.71 27.08 1.93
C ALA A 88 -12.57 28.37 1.08
N ARG A 89 -13.40 29.39 1.35
CA ARG A 89 -13.37 30.68 0.65
C ARG A 89 -12.28 31.61 1.15
N ASP A 90 -11.89 31.49 2.42
CA ASP A 90 -10.84 32.33 2.99
C ASP A 90 -9.46 31.84 2.56
N SER A 91 -8.83 32.58 1.64
CA SER A 91 -7.49 32.28 1.12
C SER A 91 -6.41 32.33 2.22
N ASN A 92 -6.65 33.02 3.33
CA ASN A 92 -5.71 33.03 4.45
C ASN A 92 -5.50 31.62 5.03
N ASN A 93 -6.51 30.76 4.99
CA ASN A 93 -6.44 29.39 5.50
C ASN A 93 -5.46 28.51 4.71
N TYR A 94 -5.19 28.86 3.44
CA TYR A 94 -4.36 28.05 2.53
C TYR A 94 -2.97 28.66 2.27
N LYS A 95 -2.64 29.82 2.84
CA LYS A 95 -1.35 30.52 2.64
C LYS A 95 -0.10 29.65 2.78
N LYS A 96 -0.09 28.74 3.75
CA LYS A 96 1.06 27.83 3.97
C LYS A 96 1.22 26.84 2.82
N ILE A 97 0.11 26.36 2.27
CA ILE A 97 0.08 25.47 1.12
C ILE A 97 0.49 26.25 -0.13
N ASP A 98 -0.04 27.46 -0.32
CA ASP A 98 0.31 28.31 -1.45
C ASP A 98 1.81 28.66 -1.46
N HIS A 99 2.39 28.95 -0.30
CA HIS A 99 3.84 29.16 -0.14
C HIS A 99 4.64 27.89 -0.47
N PHE A 100 4.17 26.72 -0.04
CA PHE A 100 4.82 25.46 -0.38
C PHE A 100 4.79 25.20 -1.90
N ILE A 101 3.64 25.43 -2.54
CA ILE A 101 3.48 25.24 -3.99
C ILE A 101 4.39 26.22 -4.75
N SER A 102 4.45 27.49 -4.34
CA SER A 102 5.26 28.50 -5.04
C SER A 102 6.77 28.29 -4.93
N THR A 103 7.22 27.66 -3.83
CA THR A 103 8.64 27.34 -3.60
C THR A 103 9.07 26.02 -4.23
N THR A 104 8.12 25.16 -4.60
CA THR A 104 8.40 23.87 -5.22
C THR A 104 8.53 24.03 -6.74
N LYS A 105 9.65 23.57 -7.31
CA LYS A 105 9.84 23.56 -8.77
C LYS A 105 9.10 22.37 -9.36
N PHE A 106 8.02 22.63 -10.08
CA PHE A 106 7.36 21.63 -10.92
C PHE A 106 7.92 21.76 -12.34
N SER A 107 8.74 20.81 -12.77
CA SER A 107 9.15 20.70 -14.17
C SER A 107 7.92 20.30 -15.00
N SER A 108 7.43 21.23 -15.83
CA SER A 108 6.36 20.97 -16.80
C SER A 108 6.86 20.21 -18.04
N ASP A 109 8.18 20.06 -18.17
CA ASP A 109 8.83 19.73 -19.44
C ASP A 109 9.60 18.40 -19.41
N GLU A 110 9.11 17.42 -18.65
CA GLU A 110 9.56 16.04 -18.85
C GLU A 110 8.53 15.31 -19.70
N GLU A 111 8.92 14.99 -20.94
CA GLU A 111 8.36 13.88 -21.67
C GLU A 111 8.24 12.72 -20.68
N CYS A 112 7.02 12.24 -20.43
CA CYS A 112 6.77 11.13 -19.54
C CYS A 112 7.44 9.88 -20.12
N GLU A 113 8.74 9.72 -19.90
CA GLU A 113 9.32 8.41 -19.77
C GLU A 113 8.62 7.80 -18.57
N ILE A 114 7.61 7.00 -18.86
CA ILE A 114 6.97 6.13 -17.89
C ILE A 114 8.09 5.22 -17.41
N SER A 115 8.80 5.66 -16.37
CA SER A 115 9.70 4.81 -15.63
C SER A 115 8.79 3.70 -15.12
N SER A 116 8.85 2.57 -15.80
CA SER A 116 8.07 1.40 -15.46
C SER A 116 8.57 1.01 -14.08
N SER A 117 7.85 1.46 -13.05
CA SER A 117 8.08 1.03 -11.70
C SER A 117 8.22 -0.50 -11.73
N PRO A 118 9.20 -1.09 -11.05
CA PRO A 118 9.28 -2.54 -10.93
C PRO A 118 8.00 -3.16 -10.33
N LEU A 119 7.17 -2.32 -9.67
CA LEU A 119 5.83 -2.65 -9.16
C LEU A 119 4.70 -1.94 -9.92
N GLY A 120 4.91 -1.63 -11.20
CA GLY A 120 3.90 -1.03 -12.07
C GLY A 120 2.58 -1.77 -11.92
N ARG A 121 1.57 -1.07 -11.38
CA ARG A 121 0.22 -1.64 -11.26
C ARG A 121 -0.28 -1.84 -12.68
N PHE A 122 -0.26 -3.09 -13.14
CA PHE A 122 -1.08 -3.54 -14.26
C PHE A 122 -2.54 -3.43 -13.83
N THR A 123 -3.11 -2.22 -13.95
CA THR A 123 -4.56 -2.07 -13.91
C THR A 123 -5.09 -2.64 -15.22
N SER A 124 -6.29 -3.19 -15.20
CA SER A 124 -6.96 -3.72 -16.39
C SER A 124 -7.26 -2.67 -17.48
N SER A 125 -6.92 -1.39 -17.23
CA SER A 125 -7.01 -0.28 -18.16
C SER A 125 -5.67 0.12 -18.78
N ALA A 126 -4.56 -0.52 -18.39
CA ALA A 126 -3.29 -0.34 -19.08
C ALA A 126 -3.43 -0.96 -20.47
N GLN A 127 -3.49 -0.11 -21.49
CA GLN A 127 -3.39 -0.51 -22.89
C GLN A 127 -2.22 -1.48 -23.04
N VAL A 128 -2.51 -2.65 -23.61
CA VAL A 128 -1.51 -3.60 -24.06
C VAL A 128 -0.77 -2.91 -25.21
N CYS A 129 0.31 -2.22 -24.89
CA CYS A 129 1.35 -1.98 -25.88
C CYS A 129 1.95 -3.36 -26.14
N ASP A 130 1.91 -3.83 -27.38
CA ASP A 130 2.52 -5.09 -27.81
C ASP A 130 4.01 -5.06 -27.46
N PHE A 131 4.33 -5.59 -26.28
CA PHE A 131 5.70 -5.77 -25.83
C PHE A 131 6.04 -7.24 -26.03
N GLU A 132 6.94 -7.49 -26.97
CA GLU A 132 7.56 -8.79 -27.19
C GLU A 132 8.08 -9.31 -25.83
N PRO A 133 7.78 -10.56 -25.44
CA PRO A 133 8.01 -11.01 -24.08
C PRO A 133 9.49 -11.29 -23.85
N VAL A 134 10.25 -10.28 -23.39
CA VAL A 134 11.61 -10.45 -22.91
C VAL A 134 11.55 -11.07 -21.50
N TYR A 135 11.30 -12.38 -21.45
CA TYR A 135 11.27 -13.17 -20.22
C TYR A 135 12.63 -13.21 -19.48
N ASP A 136 13.72 -12.84 -20.15
CA ASP A 136 15.09 -12.99 -19.61
C ASP A 136 15.50 -11.89 -18.62
N ARG A 137 14.79 -10.75 -18.56
CA ARG A 137 15.19 -9.63 -17.66
C ARG A 137 14.65 -9.71 -16.23
N ILE A 138 13.59 -10.49 -15.99
CA ILE A 138 12.89 -10.49 -14.69
C ILE A 138 13.60 -11.38 -13.64
N LEU A 139 14.47 -12.30 -14.08
CA LEU A 139 15.16 -13.24 -13.20
C LEU A 139 16.56 -12.80 -12.74
N HIS A 140 16.96 -11.55 -12.97
CA HIS A 140 18.14 -10.97 -12.32
C HIS A 140 17.82 -10.57 -10.86
N LEU A 141 17.41 -11.56 -10.06
CA LEU A 141 17.44 -11.46 -8.61
C LEU A 141 18.92 -11.42 -8.22
N SER A 142 19.38 -10.24 -7.79
CA SER A 142 20.67 -10.07 -7.15
C SER A 142 20.79 -11.08 -6.01
N ARG A 143 21.64 -12.09 -6.19
CA ARG A 143 22.05 -13.00 -5.13
C ARG A 143 22.64 -12.14 -4.02
N ILE A 144 21.99 -12.17 -2.86
CA ILE A 144 22.52 -11.64 -1.62
C ILE A 144 23.82 -12.44 -1.36
N SER A 145 24.94 -11.75 -1.47
CA SER A 145 26.26 -12.31 -1.19
C SER A 145 26.39 -12.50 0.32
N THR A 146 26.37 -13.75 0.77
CA THR A 146 26.97 -14.13 2.05
C THR A 146 28.33 -14.74 1.75
N ASP A 147 29.35 -14.10 2.30
CA ASP A 147 30.69 -14.58 2.56
C ASP A 147 31.74 -14.56 1.43
N ASN A 148 32.70 -13.65 1.63
CA ASN A 148 34.14 -13.75 1.34
C ASN A 148 34.60 -14.91 0.45
N SER A 149 34.93 -14.61 -0.81
CA SER A 149 36.24 -14.94 -1.41
C SER A 149 36.33 -14.39 -2.83
N GLU A 150 37.50 -13.85 -3.14
CA GLU A 150 37.85 -13.26 -4.41
C GLU A 150 37.85 -14.31 -5.53
N ASN A 151 36.97 -14.14 -6.52
CA ASN A 151 37.23 -14.46 -7.93
C ASN A 151 36.07 -13.97 -8.79
N LEU A 152 36.20 -12.73 -9.28
CA LEU A 152 35.51 -12.30 -10.50
C LEU A 152 36.13 -13.09 -11.65
N ASN A 153 35.42 -14.06 -12.25
CA ASN A 153 35.36 -14.27 -13.70
C ASN A 153 34.62 -15.54 -14.18
N ASP A 154 34.11 -16.40 -13.31
CA ASP A 154 33.43 -17.61 -13.78
C ASP A 154 31.91 -17.41 -13.91
N VAL A 155 31.48 -16.72 -14.97
CA VAL A 155 30.09 -16.79 -15.43
C VAL A 155 29.95 -18.07 -16.27
N VAL A 156 29.63 -19.17 -15.59
CA VAL A 156 29.29 -20.43 -16.28
C VAL A 156 28.00 -20.22 -17.07
N ASN A 157 28.10 -20.31 -18.39
CA ASN A 157 26.95 -20.26 -19.28
C ASN A 157 26.10 -21.52 -19.08
N ILE A 158 24.94 -21.37 -18.43
CA ILE A 158 24.03 -22.47 -18.08
C ILE A 158 23.60 -23.28 -19.32
N LYS A 159 23.57 -22.65 -20.51
CA LYS A 159 23.26 -23.35 -21.76
C LYS A 159 24.37 -24.30 -22.21
N GLU A 160 25.64 -23.99 -21.93
CA GLU A 160 26.77 -24.88 -22.21
C GLU A 160 26.81 -26.05 -21.23
N TRP A 161 26.54 -25.80 -19.95
CA TRP A 161 26.49 -26.86 -18.95
C TRP A 161 25.42 -27.91 -19.26
N LEU A 162 24.21 -27.48 -19.63
CA LEU A 162 23.12 -28.39 -20.00
C LEU A 162 23.43 -29.24 -21.24
N LYS A 163 24.21 -28.72 -22.20
CA LYS A 163 24.65 -29.48 -23.38
C LYS A 163 25.73 -30.51 -23.07
N SER A 164 26.46 -30.37 -21.96
CA SER A 164 27.48 -31.36 -21.56
C SER A 164 26.91 -32.62 -20.90
N LEU A 165 25.60 -32.64 -20.64
CA LEU A 165 24.89 -33.73 -19.97
C LEU A 165 24.11 -34.65 -20.94
N GLU A 166 24.12 -34.34 -22.24
CA GLU A 166 23.69 -35.24 -23.33
C GLU A 166 24.87 -36.01 -23.91
#